data_AF-A0A7W6T948-F1
#
_entry.id   AF-A0A7W6T948-F1
#
_cell.length_a   1.000
_cell.length_b   1.000
_cell.length_c   1.000
_cell.angle_alpha   90.00
_cell.angle_beta   90.00
_cell.angle_gamma   90.00
#
_symmetry.space_group_name_H-M   'P 1'
#
loop_
_entity.id
_entity.type
_entity.pdbx_description
1 polymer ?
#
loop_
_entity_poly.entity_id
_entity_poly.type
_entity_poly.pdbx_seq_one_letter_code
_entity_poly.pdbx_strand_id
1 'polypeptide(L)'
;MGGPTAYALQRRLVDDQCRPKGILTIGQRKSLLTDHVKLMPGAPDQVEIVNWILHEYLPHKSQAAIARELNQRGILNSQGRPWHGKAVGDLLRNEAYIGVLTYNRKSKKLGAKVTRNPRELWIRKENAIEPIVDREVFRRAQKIMGEGRVSIPEEEMLLRLRKVLMKKGRHSKTIINSVQACRPCPRIFCISARCGTSIVLSGTTAIKDGLTNTPRTNDGPPFSLTMQLAFERLGRRATLNASTECLRIDNAVNVVFRVARCRNYENRPLRWTLQYRVRWPKGWVVAVRLDEKNEAIFDYVLMPSAWLTFSRRMFWFSKEVYKGRTISRFDTFEALSRFLIECVGKDQPS
;
A
#
# COMPACT_ATOMS: atom_id res chain seq x y z
N MET A 1 -1.83 -31.85 10.75
CA MET A 1 -2.06 -31.20 9.44
C MET A 1 -0.72 -30.72 8.91
N GLY A 2 -0.38 -31.07 7.67
CA GLY A 2 0.73 -30.51 6.93
C GLY A 2 0.43 -29.05 6.62
N GLY A 3 1.12 -28.14 7.32
CA GLY A 3 1.04 -26.72 7.01
C GLY A 3 1.82 -26.35 5.74
N PRO A 4 1.81 -25.08 5.33
CA PRO A 4 2.70 -24.58 4.28
C PRO A 4 4.17 -24.67 4.74
N THR A 5 5.08 -25.06 3.84
CA THR A 5 6.53 -25.04 4.05
C THR A 5 7.18 -23.84 3.35
N ALA A 6 8.39 -23.49 3.78
CA ALA A 6 9.21 -22.57 3.01
C ALA A 6 9.70 -23.25 1.73
N TYR A 7 10.14 -22.45 0.75
CA TYR A 7 10.71 -22.94 -0.50
C TYR A 7 11.93 -23.86 -0.24
N ALA A 8 12.14 -24.88 -1.06
CA ALA A 8 13.18 -25.90 -0.89
C ALA A 8 13.15 -26.69 0.44
N LEU A 9 12.07 -26.59 1.22
CA LEU A 9 11.86 -27.39 2.42
C LEU A 9 10.58 -28.23 2.29
N GLN A 10 10.66 -29.47 2.74
CA GLN A 10 9.55 -30.41 2.73
C GLN A 10 9.33 -31.02 4.11
N ARG A 11 8.08 -31.37 4.40
CA ARG A 11 7.71 -32.10 5.61
C ARG A 11 7.79 -33.59 5.31
N ARG A 12 8.66 -34.30 6.02
CA ARG A 12 8.80 -35.75 5.93
C ARG A 12 8.21 -36.41 7.16
N LEU A 13 7.38 -37.42 6.93
CA LEU A 13 6.86 -38.29 7.97
C LEU A 13 7.96 -39.29 8.35
N VAL A 14 8.23 -39.40 9.65
CA VAL A 14 9.18 -40.37 10.19
C VAL A 14 8.50 -41.21 11.27
N ASP A 15 8.90 -42.46 11.40
CA ASP A 15 8.46 -43.34 12.49
C ASP A 15 9.11 -42.96 13.83
N ASP A 16 8.83 -43.76 14.87
CA ASP A 16 9.44 -43.66 16.20
C ASP A 16 10.96 -43.90 16.19
N GLN A 17 11.48 -44.73 15.27
CA GLN A 17 12.92 -44.89 15.05
C GLN A 17 13.53 -43.84 14.11
N CYS A 18 12.81 -42.77 13.78
CA CYS A 18 13.23 -41.70 12.85
C CYS A 18 13.49 -42.14 11.40
N ARG A 19 13.01 -43.32 10.98
CA ARG A 19 13.09 -43.78 9.58
C ARG A 19 12.02 -43.09 8.74
N PRO A 20 12.33 -42.74 7.49
CA PRO A 20 11.41 -42.00 6.64
C PRO A 20 10.29 -42.88 6.07
N LYS A 21 9.02 -42.48 6.28
CA LYS A 21 7.84 -43.17 5.73
C LYS A 21 7.28 -42.53 4.46
N GLY A 22 7.45 -41.22 4.30
CA GLY A 22 6.92 -40.50 3.14
C GLY A 22 6.92 -38.98 3.29
N ILE A 23 6.46 -38.27 2.25
CA ILE A 23 6.34 -36.81 2.23
C ILE A 23 4.90 -36.44 2.60
N LEU A 24 4.74 -35.45 3.49
CA LEU A 24 3.45 -34.95 3.91
C LEU A 24 3.10 -33.68 3.13
N THR A 25 2.10 -33.76 2.24
CA THR A 25 1.66 -32.62 1.45
C THR A 25 0.76 -31.68 2.26
N ILE A 26 0.49 -30.49 1.71
CA ILE A 26 -0.33 -29.47 2.37
C ILE A 26 -1.75 -30.03 2.60
N GLY A 27 -2.24 -29.93 3.83
CA GLY A 27 -3.58 -30.39 4.21
C GLY A 27 -3.66 -31.85 4.68
N GLN A 28 -2.65 -32.69 4.38
CA GLN A 28 -2.63 -34.07 4.88
C GLN A 28 -2.39 -34.12 6.39
N ARG A 29 -2.88 -35.18 7.05
CA ARG A 29 -2.62 -35.43 8.48
C ARG A 29 -1.75 -36.66 8.62
N LYS A 30 -0.95 -36.71 9.68
CA LYS A 30 -0.29 -37.97 10.05
C LYS A 30 -1.36 -38.98 10.44
N SER A 31 -1.19 -40.23 10.00
CA SER A 31 -2.15 -41.30 10.25
C SER A 31 -2.00 -41.88 11.65
N LEU A 32 -0.76 -41.98 12.16
CA LEU A 32 -0.47 -42.51 13.50
C LEU A 32 -0.06 -41.40 14.47
N LEU A 33 -0.37 -41.60 15.75
CA LEU A 33 0.05 -40.73 16.84
C LEU A 33 1.57 -40.80 17.06
N THR A 34 2.15 -41.99 16.93
CA THR A 34 3.59 -42.28 17.08
C THR A 34 4.44 -41.67 15.96
N ASP A 35 3.86 -41.47 14.77
CA ASP A 35 4.60 -40.86 13.66
C ASP A 35 4.92 -39.39 13.98
N HIS A 36 6.15 -39.00 13.67
CA HIS A 36 6.65 -37.64 13.81
C HIS A 36 6.80 -36.96 12.44
N VAL A 37 6.76 -35.62 12.43
CA VAL A 37 6.97 -34.83 11.21
C VAL A 37 8.26 -34.03 11.38
N LYS A 38 9.24 -34.29 10.52
CA LYS A 38 10.49 -33.53 10.45
C LYS A 38 10.50 -32.65 9.20
N LEU A 39 11.17 -31.51 9.29
CA LEU A 39 11.48 -30.69 8.12
C LEU A 39 12.81 -31.17 7.55
N MET A 40 12.86 -31.38 6.25
CA MET A 40 14.04 -31.83 5.51
C MET A 40 14.20 -30.96 4.26
N PRO A 41 15.42 -30.88 3.69
CA PRO A 41 15.64 -30.33 2.37
C PRO A 41 14.72 -31.00 1.33
N GLY A 42 14.23 -30.17 0.40
CA GLY A 42 13.35 -30.56 -0.70
C GLY A 42 14.12 -31.11 -1.90
N ALA A 43 13.60 -30.87 -3.09
CA ALA A 43 14.27 -31.24 -4.33
C ALA A 43 15.61 -30.48 -4.50
N PRO A 44 16.65 -31.14 -5.06
CA PRO A 44 17.98 -30.55 -5.23
C PRO A 44 17.93 -29.26 -6.07
N ASP A 45 17.10 -29.22 -7.12
CA ASP A 45 16.92 -28.03 -7.96
C ASP A 45 16.42 -26.83 -7.14
N GLN A 46 15.50 -27.06 -6.20
CA GLN A 46 14.99 -25.97 -5.35
C GLN A 46 16.05 -25.50 -4.34
N VAL A 47 16.85 -26.43 -3.83
CA VAL A 47 17.98 -26.15 -2.94
C VAL A 47 19.02 -25.29 -3.67
N GLU A 48 19.33 -25.60 -4.93
CA GLU A 48 20.25 -24.81 -5.75
C GLU A 48 19.73 -23.38 -5.95
N ILE A 49 18.43 -23.22 -6.22
CA ILE A 49 17.83 -21.88 -6.33
C ILE A 49 17.93 -21.08 -5.02
N VAL A 50 17.81 -21.70 -3.85
CA VAL A 50 18.00 -21.00 -2.57
C VAL A 50 19.44 -20.50 -2.45
N ASN A 51 20.42 -21.35 -2.75
CA ASN A 51 21.83 -20.96 -2.75
C ASN A 51 22.11 -19.83 -3.75
N TRP A 52 21.58 -19.94 -4.97
CA TRP A 52 21.68 -18.90 -5.99
C TRP A 52 21.11 -17.56 -5.52
N ILE A 53 19.92 -17.55 -4.89
CA ILE A 53 19.30 -16.32 -4.35
C ILE A 53 20.22 -15.64 -3.33
N LEU A 54 20.85 -16.42 -2.44
CA LEU A 54 21.76 -15.90 -1.43
C LEU A 54 23.03 -15.33 -2.06
N HIS A 55 23.66 -16.05 -2.99
CA HIS A 55 24.84 -15.60 -3.70
C HIS A 55 24.60 -14.33 -4.51
N GLU A 56 23.45 -14.22 -5.18
CA GLU A 56 23.03 -13.01 -5.90
C GLU A 56 22.75 -11.82 -4.97
N TYR A 57 22.37 -12.08 -3.72
CA TYR A 57 22.10 -11.02 -2.75
C TYR A 57 23.39 -10.42 -2.16
N LEU A 58 24.46 -11.22 -2.01
CA LEU A 58 25.76 -10.76 -1.49
C LEU A 58 26.36 -9.55 -2.23
N PRO A 59 26.35 -9.44 -3.57
CA PRO A 59 26.78 -8.24 -4.29
C PRO A 59 25.78 -7.07 -4.22
N HIS A 60 24.90 -7.04 -3.21
CA HIS A 60 23.92 -5.98 -2.95
C HIS A 60 22.82 -5.84 -4.01
N LYS A 61 22.52 -6.91 -4.74
CA LYS A 61 21.40 -6.94 -5.67
C LYS A 61 20.07 -6.78 -4.91
N SER A 62 19.17 -5.98 -5.45
CA SER A 62 17.89 -5.72 -4.78
C SER A 62 17.00 -6.96 -4.78
N GLN A 63 16.24 -7.16 -3.69
CA GLN A 63 15.25 -8.25 -3.57
C GLN A 63 14.23 -8.24 -4.72
N ALA A 64 13.88 -7.06 -5.22
CA ALA A 64 12.98 -6.90 -6.37
C ALA A 64 13.64 -7.27 -7.71
N ALA A 65 14.94 -7.05 -7.86
CA ALA A 65 15.69 -7.49 -9.05
C ALA A 65 15.79 -9.02 -9.08
N ILE A 66 16.16 -9.65 -7.96
CA ILE A 66 16.22 -11.12 -7.84
C ILE A 66 14.85 -11.74 -8.14
N ALA A 67 13.76 -11.19 -7.58
CA ALA A 67 12.42 -11.69 -7.87
C ALA A 67 12.04 -11.58 -9.35
N ARG A 68 12.41 -10.49 -10.04
CA ARG A 68 12.15 -10.33 -11.47
C ARG A 68 12.89 -11.37 -12.30
N GLU A 69 14.15 -11.64 -11.97
CA GLU A 69 14.96 -12.62 -12.67
C GLU A 69 14.44 -14.05 -12.46
N LEU A 70 14.04 -14.42 -11.24
CA LEU A 70 13.39 -15.70 -10.98
C LEU A 70 12.13 -15.89 -11.84
N ASN A 71 11.31 -14.84 -11.94
CA ASN A 71 10.10 -14.87 -12.76
C ASN A 71 10.40 -14.94 -14.26
N GLN A 72 11.47 -14.27 -14.73
CA GLN A 72 11.92 -14.35 -16.12
C GLN A 72 12.41 -15.76 -16.48
N ARG A 73 13.04 -16.44 -15.52
CA ARG A 73 13.45 -17.85 -15.65
C ARG A 73 12.27 -18.84 -15.52
N GLY A 74 11.04 -18.36 -15.31
CA GLY A 74 9.85 -19.20 -15.14
C GLY A 74 9.77 -19.95 -13.80
N ILE A 75 10.60 -19.60 -12.82
CA ILE A 75 10.65 -20.29 -11.52
C ILE A 75 9.52 -19.79 -10.62
N LEU A 76 8.70 -20.71 -10.13
CA LEU A 76 7.61 -20.40 -9.21
C LEU A 76 8.03 -20.58 -7.75
N ASN A 77 7.32 -19.93 -6.83
CA ASN A 77 7.55 -20.10 -5.39
C ASN A 77 6.87 -21.37 -4.83
N SER A 78 6.98 -21.63 -3.53
CA SER A 78 6.44 -22.83 -2.89
C SER A 78 4.91 -22.97 -2.94
N GLN A 79 4.20 -21.93 -3.35
CA GLN A 79 2.75 -21.91 -3.54
C GLN A 79 2.34 -21.92 -5.02
N GLY A 80 3.29 -22.13 -5.94
CA GLY A 80 3.04 -22.08 -7.38
C GLY A 80 2.74 -20.66 -7.91
N ARG A 81 3.20 -19.62 -7.20
CA ARG A 81 2.98 -18.21 -7.58
C ARG A 81 4.29 -17.53 -8.00
N PRO A 82 4.23 -16.42 -8.76
CA PRO A 82 5.42 -15.63 -9.05
C PRO A 82 6.11 -15.10 -7.78
N TRP A 83 7.42 -14.92 -7.88
CA TRP A 83 8.24 -14.30 -6.85
C TRP A 83 7.97 -12.80 -6.76
N HIS A 84 7.97 -12.32 -5.52
CA HIS A 84 7.87 -10.89 -5.20
C HIS A 84 9.01 -10.53 -4.25
N GLY A 85 9.46 -9.28 -4.24
CA GLY A 85 10.58 -8.86 -3.40
C GLY A 85 10.39 -9.18 -1.90
N LYS A 86 9.16 -9.12 -1.40
CA LYS A 86 8.85 -9.55 -0.03
C LYS A 86 9.10 -11.04 0.20
N ALA A 87 8.72 -11.90 -0.75
CA ALA A 87 8.93 -13.34 -0.64
C ALA A 87 10.43 -13.69 -0.62
N VAL A 88 11.24 -13.03 -1.47
CA VAL A 88 12.71 -13.14 -1.44
C VAL A 88 13.26 -12.66 -0.10
N GLY A 89 12.79 -11.52 0.41
CA GLY A 89 13.21 -11.02 1.72
C GLY A 89 12.80 -11.92 2.89
N ASP A 90 11.66 -12.60 2.79
CA ASP A 90 11.20 -13.58 3.79
C ASP A 90 12.06 -14.86 3.75
N LEU A 91 12.46 -15.29 2.55
CA LEU A 91 13.42 -16.39 2.35
C LEU A 91 14.78 -16.06 2.99
N LEU A 92 15.35 -14.89 2.67
CA LEU A 92 16.64 -14.47 3.20
C LEU A 92 16.67 -14.40 4.74
N ARG A 93 15.53 -14.15 5.39
CA ARG A 93 15.38 -14.08 6.87
C ARG A 93 15.08 -15.42 7.53
N ASN A 94 14.87 -16.48 6.77
CA ASN A 94 14.42 -17.74 7.34
C ASN A 94 15.61 -18.58 7.82
N GLU A 95 15.78 -18.66 9.14
CA GLU A 95 16.84 -19.45 9.79
C GLU A 95 16.72 -20.96 9.56
N ALA A 96 15.60 -21.44 9.03
CA ALA A 96 15.45 -22.86 8.68
C ALA A 96 16.48 -23.32 7.64
N TYR A 97 16.98 -22.42 6.77
CA TYR A 97 17.98 -22.76 5.76
C TYR A 97 19.38 -23.05 6.33
N ILE A 98 19.67 -22.58 7.56
CA ILE A 98 20.91 -22.88 8.28
C ILE A 98 20.73 -23.99 9.32
N GLY A 99 19.62 -24.75 9.24
CA GLY A 99 19.33 -25.86 10.15
C GLY A 99 18.69 -25.45 11.48
N VAL A 100 18.31 -24.18 11.66
CA VAL A 100 17.73 -23.68 12.90
C VAL A 100 16.21 -23.63 12.81
N LEU A 101 15.54 -24.41 13.65
CA LEU A 101 14.09 -24.38 13.76
C LEU A 101 13.68 -23.39 14.86
N THR A 102 13.05 -22.28 14.47
CA THR A 102 12.42 -21.36 15.42
C THR A 102 10.91 -21.60 15.50
N TYR A 103 10.38 -21.75 16.71
CA TYR A 103 8.94 -21.80 16.95
C TYR A 103 8.50 -20.78 18.01
N ASN A 104 7.19 -20.74 18.28
CA ASN A 104 6.57 -19.79 19.22
C ASN A 104 6.72 -18.30 18.83
N ARG A 105 6.84 -17.97 17.54
CA ARG A 105 6.94 -16.57 17.06
C ARG A 105 5.63 -15.78 17.22
N LYS A 106 4.49 -16.47 17.22
CA LYS A 106 3.15 -15.91 17.39
C LYS A 106 2.32 -16.86 18.24
N SER A 107 1.45 -16.32 19.07
CA SER A 107 0.48 -17.07 19.85
C SER A 107 -0.94 -16.60 19.51
N LYS A 108 -1.91 -17.50 19.64
CA LYS A 108 -3.33 -17.17 19.57
C LYS A 108 -4.03 -17.92 20.70
N LYS A 109 -4.40 -17.19 21.76
CA LYS A 109 -5.24 -17.76 22.83
C LYS A 109 -6.68 -17.92 22.30
N LEU A 110 -7.43 -18.84 22.89
CA LEU A 110 -8.82 -19.09 22.49
C LEU A 110 -9.64 -17.79 22.56
N GLY A 111 -10.40 -17.48 21.50
CA GLY A 111 -11.18 -16.23 21.38
C GLY A 111 -10.36 -14.95 21.15
N ALA A 112 -9.04 -14.97 21.33
CA ALA A 112 -8.20 -13.79 21.23
C ALA A 112 -7.62 -13.56 19.82
N LYS A 113 -7.18 -12.33 19.58
CA LYS A 113 -6.41 -11.97 18.38
C LYS A 113 -5.02 -12.63 18.43
N VAL A 114 -4.44 -12.84 17.25
CA VAL A 114 -3.07 -13.36 17.12
C VAL A 114 -2.08 -12.30 17.61
N THR A 115 -1.28 -12.64 18.60
CA THR A 115 -0.24 -11.77 19.17
C THR A 115 1.13 -12.24 18.73
N ARG A 116 2.04 -11.29 18.46
CA ARG A 116 3.45 -11.59 18.18
C ARG A 116 4.18 -11.71 19.50
N ASN A 117 4.85 -12.85 19.71
CA ASN A 117 5.58 -13.06 20.95
C ASN A 117 6.93 -12.33 20.91
N PRO A 118 7.39 -11.78 22.04
CA PRO A 118 8.73 -11.20 22.18
C PRO A 118 9.81 -12.28 21.95
N ARG A 119 11.02 -11.87 21.59
CA ARG A 119 12.07 -12.78 21.08
C ARG A 119 12.57 -13.75 22.14
N GLU A 120 12.48 -13.36 23.40
CA GLU A 120 12.88 -14.11 24.60
C GLU A 120 12.01 -15.36 24.77
N LEU A 121 10.76 -15.33 24.28
CA LEU A 121 9.85 -16.48 24.28
C LEU A 121 10.01 -17.35 23.02
N TRP A 122 10.86 -16.98 22.07
CA TRP A 122 11.08 -17.78 20.88
C TRP A 122 11.95 -18.96 21.22
N ILE A 123 11.48 -20.14 20.87
CA ILE A 123 12.23 -21.35 21.13
C ILE A 123 12.97 -21.71 19.84
N ARG A 124 14.30 -21.74 19.93
CA ARG A 124 15.22 -22.00 18.82
C ARG A 124 15.90 -23.32 19.08
N LYS A 125 15.76 -24.26 18.15
CA LYS A 125 16.48 -25.53 18.16
C LYS A 125 17.51 -25.51 17.04
N GLU A 126 18.78 -25.56 17.40
CA GLU A 126 19.87 -25.70 16.43
C GLU A 126 19.95 -27.14 15.90
N ASN A 127 20.47 -27.30 14.68
CA ASN A 127 20.66 -28.59 14.00
C ASN A 127 19.39 -29.44 13.96
N ALA A 128 18.23 -28.79 13.87
CA ALA A 128 16.93 -29.45 13.79
C ALA A 128 16.58 -29.89 12.36
N ILE A 129 17.19 -29.24 11.37
CA ILE A 129 17.03 -29.46 9.94
C ILE A 129 18.43 -29.57 9.35
N GLU A 130 18.60 -30.41 8.34
CA GLU A 130 19.84 -30.43 7.56
C GLU A 130 20.03 -29.06 6.88
N PRO A 131 21.16 -28.37 7.12
CA PRO A 131 21.39 -27.04 6.58
C PRO A 131 21.52 -27.10 5.05
N ILE A 132 20.80 -26.20 4.38
CA ILE A 132 20.85 -26.02 2.91
C ILE A 132 21.95 -25.03 2.53
N VAL A 133 22.23 -24.09 3.43
CA VAL A 133 23.11 -22.94 3.21
C VAL A 133 24.13 -22.89 4.33
N ASP A 134 25.36 -22.52 3.97
CA ASP A 134 26.41 -22.23 4.94
C ASP A 134 26.03 -21.10 5.91
N ARG A 135 26.29 -21.31 7.21
CA ARG A 135 25.95 -20.37 8.28
C ARG A 135 26.58 -18.99 8.06
N GLU A 136 27.80 -18.94 7.54
CA GLU A 136 28.56 -17.72 7.32
C GLU A 136 28.03 -16.94 6.11
N VAL A 137 27.61 -17.62 5.03
CA VAL A 137 26.94 -16.98 3.89
C VAL A 137 25.63 -16.33 4.34
N PHE A 138 24.83 -17.05 5.13
CA PHE A 138 23.59 -16.53 5.67
C PHE A 138 23.82 -15.34 6.61
N ARG A 139 24.85 -15.40 7.46
CA ARG A 139 25.22 -14.31 8.38
C ARG A 139 25.62 -13.04 7.63
N ARG A 140 26.42 -13.18 6.56
CA ARG A 140 26.78 -12.06 5.67
C ARG A 140 25.54 -11.44 5.02
N ALA A 141 24.63 -12.25 4.50
CA ALA A 141 23.37 -11.76 3.95
C ALA A 141 22.52 -11.01 5.01
N GLN A 142 22.43 -11.52 6.24
CA GLN A 142 21.73 -10.83 7.33
C GLN A 142 22.38 -9.49 7.69
N LYS A 143 23.71 -9.40 7.67
CA LYS A 143 24.44 -8.15 7.91
C LYS A 143 24.08 -7.09 6.88
N ILE A 144 24.14 -7.43 5.59
CA ILE A 144 23.73 -6.55 4.48
C ILE A 144 22.26 -6.10 4.64
N MET A 145 21.37 -7.01 5.03
CA MET A 145 19.96 -6.68 5.31
C MET A 145 19.80 -5.70 6.48
N GLY A 146 20.66 -5.79 7.48
CA GLY A 146 20.68 -4.91 8.66
C GLY A 146 21.21 -3.52 8.33
N GLU A 147 22.29 -3.44 7.54
CA GLU A 147 22.90 -2.18 7.10
C GLU A 147 21.94 -1.34 6.24
N GLY A 148 21.12 -1.97 5.41
CA GLY A 148 20.07 -1.29 4.68
C GLY A 148 18.95 -0.70 5.56
N ARG A 149 18.89 -1.04 6.85
CA ARG A 149 17.90 -0.55 7.81
C ARG A 149 18.54 0.38 8.84
N VAL A 150 19.16 1.45 8.39
CA VAL A 150 19.58 2.51 9.30
C VAL A 150 18.32 3.18 9.87
N SER A 151 18.12 3.04 11.18
CA SER A 151 17.11 3.80 11.92
C SER A 151 17.70 5.16 12.23
N ILE A 152 17.44 6.14 11.38
CA ILE A 152 17.85 7.53 11.60
C ILE A 152 16.81 8.20 12.52
N PRO A 153 17.23 8.95 13.56
CA PRO A 153 16.33 9.79 14.33
C PRO A 153 15.66 10.84 13.43
N GLU A 154 14.48 11.31 13.84
CA GLU A 154 13.63 12.13 12.97
C GLU A 154 14.29 13.45 12.57
N GLU A 155 15.01 14.05 13.51
CA GLU A 155 15.73 15.31 13.38
C GLU A 155 16.84 15.20 12.32
N GLU A 156 17.65 14.16 12.40
CA GLU A 156 18.74 13.89 11.45
C GLU A 156 18.20 13.55 10.05
N MET A 157 17.06 12.86 9.98
CA MET A 157 16.39 12.61 8.71
C MET A 157 15.87 13.90 8.07
N LEU A 158 15.25 14.79 8.85
CA LEU A 158 14.78 16.09 8.38
C LEU A 158 15.94 16.99 7.91
N LEU A 159 17.07 16.97 8.63
CA LEU A 159 18.29 17.68 8.23
C LEU A 159 18.82 17.17 6.88
N ARG A 160 18.85 15.86 6.65
CA ARG A 160 19.27 15.27 5.37
C ARG A 160 18.34 15.66 4.23
N LEU A 161 17.03 15.65 4.46
CA LEU A 161 16.06 16.13 3.49
C LEU A 161 16.30 17.62 3.19
N ARG A 162 16.43 18.47 4.21
CA ARG A 162 16.70 19.90 4.00
C ARG A 162 17.98 20.15 3.18
N LYS A 163 19.06 19.41 3.44
CA LYS A 163 20.29 19.49 2.63
C LYS A 163 20.07 19.12 1.16
N VAL A 164 19.26 18.09 0.89
CA VAL A 164 18.90 17.70 -0.49
C VAL A 164 18.04 18.78 -1.15
N LEU A 165 17.14 19.42 -0.41
CA LEU A 165 16.29 20.51 -0.92
C LEU A 165 17.15 21.70 -1.35
N MET A 166 18.06 22.14 -0.48
CA MET A 166 18.94 23.28 -0.75
C MET A 166 19.82 23.02 -1.97
N LYS A 167 20.26 21.78 -2.20
CA LYS A 167 21.16 21.44 -3.32
C LYS A 167 20.44 21.27 -4.66
N LYS A 168 19.19 20.76 -4.67
CA LYS A 168 18.47 20.42 -5.92
C LYS A 168 17.22 21.27 -6.19
N GLY A 169 16.81 22.11 -5.25
CA GLY A 169 15.62 22.97 -5.33
C GLY A 169 14.28 22.23 -5.29
N ARG A 170 14.27 20.89 -5.22
CA ARG A 170 13.06 20.06 -5.24
C ARG A 170 13.23 18.72 -4.54
N HIS A 171 12.10 18.15 -4.09
CA HIS A 171 12.03 16.85 -3.44
C HIS A 171 11.20 15.86 -4.24
N SER A 172 11.88 14.89 -4.86
CA SER A 172 11.21 13.75 -5.47
C SER A 172 11.71 12.45 -4.86
N LYS A 173 10.84 11.44 -4.84
CA LYS A 173 11.17 10.07 -4.45
C LYS A 173 12.40 9.54 -5.21
N THR A 174 12.55 9.88 -6.49
CA THR A 174 13.72 9.50 -7.30
C THR A 174 14.98 10.21 -6.82
N ILE A 175 14.90 11.49 -6.52
CA ILE A 175 16.02 12.30 -6.01
C ILE A 175 16.47 11.81 -4.64
N ILE A 176 15.52 11.59 -3.73
CA ILE A 176 15.79 11.11 -2.36
C ILE A 176 16.44 9.72 -2.41
N ASN A 177 15.93 8.82 -3.26
CA ASN A 177 16.51 7.48 -3.42
C ASN A 177 17.88 7.47 -4.13
N SER A 178 18.20 8.50 -4.92
CA SER A 178 19.48 8.64 -5.62
C SER A 178 20.62 9.17 -4.74
N VAL A 179 20.30 9.84 -3.63
CA VAL A 179 21.30 10.42 -2.73
C VAL A 179 21.74 9.39 -1.71
N GLN A 180 23.03 9.04 -1.72
CA GLN A 180 23.64 8.05 -0.83
C GLN A 180 23.36 8.33 0.66
N ALA A 181 23.37 9.59 1.09
CA ALA A 181 23.05 9.99 2.47
C ALA A 181 21.60 9.66 2.89
N CYS A 182 20.70 9.40 1.92
CA CYS A 182 19.28 9.09 2.12
C CYS A 182 18.91 7.65 1.69
N ARG A 183 19.89 6.76 1.41
CA ARG A 183 19.67 5.32 1.10
C ARG A 183 18.84 4.66 2.22
N PRO A 184 18.05 3.62 1.90
CA PRO A 184 16.63 3.59 2.21
C PRO A 184 16.37 3.33 3.70
N CYS A 185 16.20 4.40 4.48
CA CYS A 185 15.58 4.26 5.79
C CYS A 185 14.09 3.91 5.60
N PRO A 186 13.57 2.86 6.26
CA PRO A 186 12.16 2.50 6.20
C PRO A 186 11.22 3.67 6.55
N ARG A 187 11.66 4.61 7.41
CA ARG A 187 10.92 5.85 7.74
C ARG A 187 10.82 6.81 6.55
N ILE A 188 11.88 7.02 5.78
CA ILE A 188 11.87 7.90 4.58
C ILE A 188 10.93 7.35 3.51
N PHE A 189 10.90 6.02 3.32
CA PHE A 189 9.96 5.37 2.41
C PHE A 189 8.51 5.51 2.89
N CYS A 190 8.26 5.37 4.19
CA CYS A 190 6.93 5.57 4.78
C CYS A 190 6.46 7.03 4.73
N ILE A 191 7.36 8.00 4.88
CA ILE A 191 7.04 9.43 4.78
C ILE A 191 6.74 9.80 3.32
N SER A 192 7.55 9.36 2.35
CA SER A 192 7.24 9.59 0.93
C SER A 192 5.96 8.87 0.44
N ALA A 193 5.58 7.76 1.07
CA ALA A 193 4.32 7.05 0.77
C ALA A 193 3.10 7.59 1.56
N ARG A 194 3.31 8.30 2.68
CA ARG A 194 2.24 8.95 3.47
C ARG A 194 2.01 10.40 3.09
N CYS A 195 3.06 11.13 2.71
CA CYS A 195 3.01 12.55 2.37
C CYS A 195 2.86 12.71 0.86
N GLY A 196 1.61 12.66 0.40
CA GLY A 196 1.18 13.36 -0.82
C GLY A 196 0.88 14.85 -0.56
N THR A 197 1.27 15.36 0.59
CA THR A 197 1.13 16.75 1.03
C THR A 197 2.44 17.20 1.64
N SER A 198 2.87 18.37 1.19
CA SER A 198 4.03 19.14 1.62
C SER A 198 4.27 19.04 3.13
N ILE A 199 5.50 18.76 3.51
CA ILE A 199 6.00 19.29 4.78
C ILE A 199 6.20 20.78 4.49
N VAL A 200 5.24 21.61 4.91
CA VAL A 200 5.43 23.05 5.03
C VAL A 200 6.43 23.25 6.17
N LEU A 201 7.72 23.18 5.85
CA LEU A 201 8.79 23.67 6.71
C LEU A 201 9.19 25.02 6.15
N SER A 202 8.71 26.06 6.84
CA SER A 202 9.24 27.43 6.84
C SER A 202 9.35 28.13 5.48
N GLY A 203 8.31 28.93 5.18
CA GLY A 203 8.39 30.18 4.43
C GLY A 203 9.30 30.18 3.20
N THR A 204 8.87 29.57 2.10
CA THR A 204 9.26 29.98 0.75
C THR A 204 8.27 29.38 -0.24
N THR A 205 7.99 30.18 -1.26
CA THR A 205 6.90 30.08 -2.22
C THR A 205 6.84 28.74 -2.96
N ALA A 206 5.62 28.33 -3.26
CA ALA A 206 5.27 27.08 -3.94
C ALA A 206 6.01 26.93 -5.28
N ILE A 207 6.89 25.93 -5.38
CA ILE A 207 7.46 25.47 -6.65
C ILE A 207 6.82 24.14 -7.01
N LYS A 208 6.21 24.11 -8.20
CA LYS A 208 5.46 23.01 -8.81
C LYS A 208 6.39 21.82 -9.10
N ASP A 209 6.11 20.67 -8.50
CA ASP A 209 6.76 19.41 -8.85
C ASP A 209 5.98 18.68 -9.96
N GLY A 210 6.58 18.60 -11.14
CA GLY A 210 6.20 17.67 -12.21
C GLY A 210 6.80 16.29 -11.96
N LEU A 211 5.94 15.25 -11.91
CA LEU A 211 6.26 13.84 -12.13
C LEU A 211 4.96 13.01 -12.21
N THR A 212 4.36 13.00 -13.41
CA THR A 212 3.65 11.89 -14.10
C THR A 212 3.26 12.45 -15.46
N ASN A 213 3.68 11.83 -16.57
CA ASN A 213 3.22 12.16 -17.93
C ASN A 213 1.78 11.70 -18.15
N THR A 214 0.86 12.30 -17.41
CA THR A 214 -0.56 12.53 -17.70
C THR A 214 -0.95 13.75 -16.87
N PRO A 215 -1.73 14.71 -17.39
CA PRO A 215 -2.01 15.96 -16.67
C PRO A 215 -2.69 15.64 -15.33
N ARG A 216 -1.90 15.60 -14.26
CA ARG A 216 -2.37 15.82 -12.91
C ARG A 216 -2.68 17.30 -12.82
N THR A 217 -3.83 17.70 -13.32
CA THR A 217 -4.56 18.85 -12.78
C THR A 217 -4.81 18.52 -11.29
N ASN A 218 -3.79 18.81 -10.49
CA ASN A 218 -3.84 18.89 -9.04
C ASN A 218 -4.54 20.18 -8.60
N ASP A 219 -4.81 21.07 -9.54
CA ASP A 219 -5.89 22.03 -9.42
C ASP A 219 -7.18 21.21 -9.51
N GLY A 220 -7.98 21.20 -8.45
CA GLY A 220 -9.41 20.99 -8.66
C GLY A 220 -9.81 21.86 -9.85
N PRO A 221 -10.55 21.35 -10.83
CA PRO A 221 -10.97 22.17 -11.97
C PRO A 221 -11.51 23.51 -11.45
N PRO A 222 -11.34 24.64 -12.19
CA PRO A 222 -11.61 26.00 -11.73
C PRO A 222 -13.09 26.27 -11.36
N PHE A 223 -13.90 25.22 -11.23
CA PHE A 223 -15.26 25.21 -10.73
C PHE A 223 -15.41 25.91 -9.39
N SER A 224 -14.47 25.78 -8.45
CA SER A 224 -14.60 26.45 -7.14
C SER A 224 -14.56 27.98 -7.27
N LEU A 225 -13.68 28.50 -8.14
CA LEU A 225 -13.57 29.93 -8.42
C LEU A 225 -14.75 30.42 -9.28
N THR A 226 -15.12 29.64 -10.30
CA THR A 226 -16.28 29.94 -11.17
C THR A 226 -17.59 29.97 -10.36
N MET A 227 -17.74 29.04 -9.40
CA MET A 227 -18.87 29.03 -8.47
C MET A 227 -18.82 30.20 -7.48
N GLN A 228 -17.64 30.54 -6.95
CA GLN A 228 -17.52 31.69 -6.07
C GLN A 228 -18.03 32.97 -6.78
N LEU A 229 -17.55 33.22 -8.00
CA LEU A 229 -18.00 34.35 -8.81
C LEU A 229 -19.51 34.28 -9.13
N ALA A 230 -20.04 33.09 -9.39
CA ALA A 230 -21.48 32.90 -9.63
C ALA A 230 -22.33 33.23 -8.38
N PHE A 231 -21.88 32.87 -7.18
CA PHE A 231 -22.57 33.22 -5.93
C PHE A 231 -22.40 34.70 -5.55
N GLU A 232 -21.22 35.27 -5.78
CA GLU A 232 -20.96 36.70 -5.53
C GLU A 232 -21.83 37.59 -6.43
N ARG A 233 -22.02 37.22 -7.70
CA ARG A 233 -22.96 37.91 -8.62
C ARG A 233 -24.42 37.88 -8.15
N LEU A 234 -24.78 36.91 -7.32
CA LEU A 234 -26.11 36.78 -6.72
C LEU A 234 -26.19 37.44 -5.34
N GLY A 235 -25.16 38.19 -4.93
CA GLY A 235 -25.12 38.90 -3.65
C GLY A 235 -24.87 37.99 -2.43
N ARG A 236 -24.47 36.73 -2.63
CA ARG A 236 -24.20 35.78 -1.53
C ARG A 236 -22.73 35.75 -1.16
N ARG A 237 -22.44 35.50 0.12
CA ARG A 237 -21.06 35.49 0.63
C ARG A 237 -20.47 34.09 0.50
N ALA A 238 -19.65 33.89 -0.52
CA ALA A 238 -18.96 32.63 -0.77
C ALA A 238 -17.48 32.73 -0.34
N THR A 239 -17.06 31.90 0.61
CA THR A 239 -15.68 31.85 1.10
C THR A 239 -15.03 30.54 0.70
N LEU A 240 -13.90 30.61 -0.01
CA LEU A 240 -13.16 29.43 -0.44
C LEU A 240 -12.07 29.10 0.58
N ASN A 241 -12.13 27.90 1.15
CA ASN A 241 -11.03 27.38 1.96
C ASN A 241 -10.08 26.57 1.07
N ALA A 242 -8.90 27.12 0.76
CA ALA A 242 -7.88 26.48 -0.08
C ALA A 242 -7.35 25.17 0.50
N SER A 243 -7.35 25.00 1.84
CA SER A 243 -6.80 23.79 2.49
C SER A 243 -7.73 22.57 2.37
N THR A 244 -9.04 22.80 2.28
CA THR A 244 -10.05 21.74 2.18
C THR A 244 -10.73 21.70 0.80
N GLU A 245 -10.40 22.65 -0.08
CA GLU A 245 -11.07 22.90 -1.38
C GLU A 245 -12.60 22.88 -1.19
N CYS A 246 -13.05 23.56 -0.15
CA CYS A 246 -14.44 23.65 0.26
C CYS A 246 -14.92 25.08 0.06
N LEU A 247 -16.03 25.24 -0.65
CA LEU A 247 -16.73 26.50 -0.79
C LEU A 247 -17.76 26.58 0.33
N ARG A 248 -17.65 27.59 1.18
CA ARG A 248 -18.61 27.84 2.26
C ARG A 248 -19.49 29.02 1.88
N ILE A 249 -20.79 28.75 1.72
CA ILE A 249 -21.81 29.71 1.27
C ILE A 249 -22.59 30.18 2.50
N ASP A 250 -22.71 31.49 2.67
CA ASP A 250 -23.48 32.17 3.72
C ASP A 250 -23.16 31.65 5.13
N ASN A 251 -21.91 31.20 5.33
CA ASN A 251 -21.40 30.56 6.55
C ASN A 251 -22.16 29.29 7.01
N ALA A 252 -23.17 28.82 6.27
CA ALA A 252 -24.09 27.75 6.67
C ALA A 252 -23.87 26.44 5.90
N VAL A 253 -23.63 26.53 4.58
CA VAL A 253 -23.54 25.34 3.72
C VAL A 253 -22.13 25.16 3.18
N ASN A 254 -21.62 23.94 3.29
CA ASN A 254 -20.32 23.55 2.74
C ASN A 254 -20.53 22.75 1.45
N VAL A 255 -19.90 23.21 0.36
CA VAL A 255 -19.90 22.51 -0.94
C VAL A 255 -18.47 22.12 -1.29
N VAL A 256 -18.24 20.83 -1.51
CA VAL A 256 -16.91 20.27 -1.79
C VAL A 256 -16.90 19.67 -3.20
N PHE A 257 -16.02 20.16 -4.07
CA PHE A 257 -15.86 19.65 -5.44
C PHE A 257 -14.75 18.60 -5.50
N ARG A 258 -15.01 17.41 -6.03
CA ARG A 258 -13.99 16.35 -6.16
C ARG A 258 -14.10 15.61 -7.48
N VAL A 259 -12.93 15.32 -8.06
CA VAL A 259 -12.82 14.52 -9.28
C VAL A 259 -12.93 13.03 -8.94
N ALA A 260 -13.87 12.35 -9.55
CA ALA A 260 -14.07 10.91 -9.45
C ALA A 260 -13.50 10.21 -10.68
N ARG A 261 -12.45 9.42 -10.49
CA ARG A 261 -11.74 8.73 -11.59
C ARG A 261 -12.36 7.35 -11.87
N CYS A 262 -12.52 7.03 -13.15
CA CYS A 262 -12.94 5.71 -13.61
C CYS A 262 -11.80 4.70 -13.44
N ARG A 263 -12.11 3.55 -12.85
CA ARG A 263 -11.22 2.38 -12.83
C ARG A 263 -11.87 1.24 -13.57
N ASN A 264 -11.28 0.88 -14.71
CA ASN A 264 -11.65 -0.31 -15.45
C ASN A 264 -10.93 -1.54 -14.87
N TYR A 265 -11.69 -2.58 -14.54
CA TYR A 265 -11.17 -3.92 -14.26
C TYR A 265 -11.90 -4.85 -15.22
N GLU A 266 -11.16 -5.66 -15.97
CA GLU A 266 -11.72 -6.67 -16.87
C GLU A 266 -12.81 -7.49 -16.12
N ASN A 267 -13.98 -7.66 -16.75
CA ASN A 267 -15.18 -8.32 -16.21
C ASN A 267 -15.89 -7.65 -15.02
N ARG A 268 -15.78 -6.33 -14.82
CA ARG A 268 -16.61 -5.61 -13.83
C ARG A 268 -17.28 -4.36 -14.43
N PRO A 269 -18.47 -3.98 -13.94
CA PRO A 269 -19.10 -2.72 -14.33
C PRO A 269 -18.21 -1.54 -13.97
N LEU A 270 -18.27 -0.48 -14.79
CA LEU A 270 -17.50 0.75 -14.59
C LEU A 270 -17.71 1.29 -13.17
N ARG A 271 -16.59 1.57 -12.49
CA ARG A 271 -16.57 2.09 -11.12
C ARG A 271 -15.78 3.37 -11.07
N TRP A 272 -16.38 4.38 -10.46
CA TRP A 272 -15.71 5.63 -10.14
C TRP A 272 -15.24 5.62 -8.69
N THR A 273 -14.12 6.30 -8.46
CA THR A 273 -13.46 6.38 -7.15
C THR A 273 -13.30 7.81 -6.69
N LEU A 274 -13.84 8.09 -5.50
CA LEU A 274 -13.57 9.32 -4.75
C LEU A 274 -12.52 9.01 -3.68
N GLN A 275 -11.45 9.81 -3.63
CA GLN A 275 -10.41 9.67 -2.62
C GLN A 275 -10.75 10.51 -1.37
N TYR A 276 -10.71 9.86 -0.21
CA TYR A 276 -10.78 10.52 1.09
C TYR A 276 -9.40 11.09 1.45
N ARG A 277 -9.27 12.42 1.43
CA ARG A 277 -8.02 13.12 1.81
C ARG A 277 -8.12 13.83 3.17
N VAL A 278 -9.27 14.42 3.49
CA VAL A 278 -9.50 15.24 4.69
C VAL A 278 -10.89 14.90 5.25
N ARG A 279 -11.15 15.14 6.54
CA ARG A 279 -12.48 15.00 7.13
C ARG A 279 -13.45 15.96 6.43
N TRP A 280 -14.51 15.41 5.82
CA TRP A 280 -15.46 16.22 5.07
C TRP A 280 -16.40 16.94 6.04
N PRO A 281 -16.56 18.26 5.91
CA PRO A 281 -17.57 18.98 6.68
C PRO A 281 -18.96 18.51 6.27
N LYS A 282 -19.94 18.64 7.17
CA LYS A 282 -21.33 18.36 6.83
C LYS A 282 -21.80 19.33 5.73
N GLY A 283 -22.41 18.80 4.69
CA GLY A 283 -22.88 19.58 3.54
C GLY A 283 -23.03 18.74 2.27
N TRP A 284 -22.71 19.34 1.13
CA TRP A 284 -22.85 18.76 -0.19
C TRP A 284 -21.49 18.44 -0.83
N VAL A 285 -21.44 17.33 -1.56
CA VAL A 285 -20.27 16.89 -2.31
C VAL A 285 -20.67 16.80 -3.78
N VAL A 286 -19.94 17.53 -4.62
CA VAL A 286 -20.04 17.45 -6.07
C VAL A 286 -18.93 16.55 -6.57
N ALA A 287 -19.29 15.36 -7.04
CA ALA A 287 -18.39 14.42 -7.69
C ALA A 287 -18.40 14.65 -9.21
N VAL A 288 -17.29 15.17 -9.74
CA VAL A 288 -17.04 15.34 -11.18
C VAL A 288 -16.53 14.02 -11.73
N ARG A 289 -17.36 13.24 -12.42
CA ARG A 289 -16.90 11.97 -13.01
C ARG A 289 -16.11 12.24 -14.27
N LEU A 290 -15.03 11.50 -14.45
CA LEU A 290 -14.31 11.44 -15.71
C LEU A 290 -14.79 10.27 -16.57
N ASP A 291 -14.51 10.35 -17.87
CA ASP A 291 -14.73 9.28 -18.83
C ASP A 291 -13.87 8.03 -18.52
N GLU A 292 -14.00 6.99 -19.35
CA GLU A 292 -13.30 5.72 -19.18
C GLU A 292 -11.78 5.84 -19.27
N LYS A 293 -11.29 6.81 -20.06
CA LYS A 293 -9.85 7.11 -20.25
C LYS A 293 -9.31 8.09 -19.20
N ASN A 294 -10.18 8.67 -18.38
CA ASN A 294 -9.91 9.76 -17.45
C ASN A 294 -9.40 11.05 -18.12
N GLU A 295 -9.84 11.34 -19.34
CA GLU A 295 -9.39 12.48 -20.17
C GLU A 295 -10.39 13.63 -20.16
N ALA A 296 -11.68 13.34 -20.36
CA ALA A 296 -12.75 14.34 -20.34
C ALA A 296 -13.69 14.20 -19.13
N ILE A 297 -14.40 15.29 -18.80
CA ILE A 297 -15.49 15.28 -17.82
C ILE A 297 -16.68 14.57 -18.44
N PHE A 298 -17.18 13.57 -17.74
CA PHE A 298 -18.35 12.80 -18.15
C PHE A 298 -19.64 13.44 -17.65
N ASP A 299 -19.75 13.70 -16.34
CA ASP A 299 -20.90 14.36 -15.73
C ASP A 299 -20.60 14.84 -14.29
N TYR A 300 -21.58 15.53 -13.69
CA TYR A 300 -21.56 16.01 -12.32
C TYR A 300 -22.61 15.29 -11.48
N VAL A 301 -22.19 14.78 -10.33
CA VAL A 301 -23.06 14.05 -9.39
C VAL A 301 -23.08 14.79 -8.06
N LEU A 302 -24.25 15.21 -7.62
CA LEU A 302 -24.44 15.84 -6.32
C LEU A 302 -24.88 14.82 -5.27
N MET A 303 -24.21 14.81 -4.11
CA MET A 303 -24.56 13.93 -3.00
C MET A 303 -24.34 14.59 -1.64
N PRO A 304 -25.19 14.33 -0.64
CA PRO A 304 -24.92 14.73 0.75
C PRO A 304 -23.67 14.06 1.29
N SER A 305 -22.87 14.79 2.07
CA SER A 305 -21.66 14.25 2.73
C SER A 305 -21.97 13.05 3.64
N ALA A 306 -23.20 12.97 4.17
CA ALA A 306 -23.68 11.88 5.02
C ALA A 306 -23.75 10.52 4.30
N TRP A 307 -23.85 10.49 2.96
CA TRP A 307 -23.97 9.25 2.20
C TRP A 307 -22.65 8.50 2.00
N LEU A 308 -21.53 9.14 2.36
CA LEU A 308 -20.21 8.67 1.99
C LEU A 308 -19.61 7.81 3.10
N THR A 309 -19.96 6.52 3.08
CA THR A 309 -19.34 5.51 3.93
C THR A 309 -18.06 5.00 3.26
N PHE A 310 -16.90 5.50 3.69
CA PHE A 310 -15.63 5.15 3.07
C PHE A 310 -15.14 3.77 3.49
N SER A 311 -14.83 2.92 2.52
CA SER A 311 -14.01 1.73 2.76
C SER A 311 -12.53 2.15 2.72
N ARG A 312 -11.93 2.28 3.91
CA ARG A 312 -10.56 2.77 4.13
C ARG A 312 -10.34 4.23 3.71
N ARG A 313 -10.02 4.47 2.44
CA ARG A 313 -9.65 5.78 1.85
C ARG A 313 -10.33 6.04 0.51
N MET A 314 -11.15 5.12 0.02
CA MET A 314 -11.83 5.27 -1.26
C MET A 314 -13.31 4.99 -1.08
N PHE A 315 -14.12 5.88 -1.63
CA PHE A 315 -15.54 5.63 -1.84
C PHE A 315 -15.71 5.18 -3.28
N TRP A 316 -16.26 3.98 -3.42
CA TRP A 316 -16.49 3.33 -4.70
C TRP A 316 -17.96 3.47 -5.03
N PHE A 317 -18.27 3.87 -6.26
CA PHE A 317 -19.64 3.92 -6.72
C PHE A 317 -19.72 3.47 -8.18
N SER A 318 -20.71 2.62 -8.48
CA SER A 318 -21.01 2.10 -9.82
C SER A 318 -22.39 2.59 -10.26
N LYS A 319 -22.71 2.38 -11.54
CA LYS A 319 -24.07 2.63 -12.08
C LYS A 319 -25.17 1.87 -11.32
N GLU A 320 -24.84 0.78 -10.61
CA GLU A 320 -25.84 -0.04 -9.90
C GLU A 320 -26.09 0.42 -8.46
N VAL A 321 -25.14 1.15 -7.84
CA VAL A 321 -25.29 1.68 -6.46
C VAL A 321 -26.44 2.70 -6.35
N TYR A 322 -27.00 3.11 -7.49
CA TYR A 322 -28.04 4.13 -7.63
C TYR A 322 -29.48 3.60 -7.60
N LYS A 323 -29.69 2.28 -7.63
CA LYS A 323 -31.05 1.71 -7.51
C LYS A 323 -31.54 1.89 -6.06
N GLY A 324 -32.16 3.04 -5.78
CA GLY A 324 -32.84 3.32 -4.51
C GLY A 324 -32.45 4.61 -3.77
N ARG A 325 -31.63 5.50 -4.36
CA ARG A 325 -31.32 6.82 -3.76
C ARG A 325 -31.47 7.95 -4.78
N THR A 326 -32.14 9.03 -4.39
CA THR A 326 -32.37 10.23 -5.22
C THR A 326 -31.08 11.01 -5.41
N ILE A 327 -30.26 10.64 -6.40
CA ILE A 327 -29.01 11.32 -6.73
C ILE A 327 -29.26 12.23 -7.92
N SER A 328 -29.07 13.54 -7.73
CA SER A 328 -29.16 14.51 -8.83
C SER A 328 -27.91 14.45 -9.70
N ARG A 329 -28.12 14.26 -11.00
CA ARG A 329 -27.07 14.25 -12.03
C ARG A 329 -27.25 15.43 -12.95
N PHE A 330 -26.13 16.01 -13.36
CA PHE A 330 -26.10 17.14 -14.26
C PHE A 330 -25.04 16.92 -15.32
N ASP A 331 -25.43 17.07 -16.58
CA ASP A 331 -24.51 16.95 -17.72
C ASP A 331 -23.64 18.20 -17.88
N THR A 332 -24.12 19.35 -17.39
CA THR A 332 -23.43 20.63 -17.46
C THR A 332 -23.21 21.26 -16.09
N PHE A 333 -22.10 21.99 -15.95
CA PHE A 333 -21.77 22.73 -14.74
C PHE A 333 -22.79 23.84 -14.43
N GLU A 334 -23.41 24.41 -15.47
CA GLU A 334 -24.41 25.47 -15.32
C GLU A 334 -25.74 24.94 -14.76
N ALA A 335 -26.16 23.74 -15.16
CA ALA A 335 -27.32 23.09 -14.56
C ALA A 335 -27.08 22.75 -13.09
N LEU A 336 -25.88 22.28 -12.76
CA LEU A 336 -25.46 22.04 -11.38
C LEU A 336 -25.46 23.35 -10.55
N SER A 337 -24.93 24.45 -11.09
CA SER A 337 -24.84 25.71 -10.36
C SER A 337 -26.23 26.28 -10.06
N ARG A 338 -27.15 26.27 -11.03
CA ARG A 338 -28.55 26.70 -10.82
C ARG A 338 -29.24 25.86 -9.74
N PHE A 339 -29.08 24.53 -9.79
CA PHE A 339 -29.66 23.65 -8.78
C PHE A 339 -29.08 23.88 -7.38
N LEU A 340 -27.75 24.07 -7.27
CA LEU A 340 -27.11 24.39 -6.00
C LEU A 340 -27.59 25.74 -5.44
N ILE A 341 -27.81 26.74 -6.29
CA ILE A 341 -28.36 28.04 -5.90
C ILE A 341 -29.79 27.87 -5.35
N GLU A 342 -30.63 27.08 -6.02
CA GLU A 342 -32.00 26.80 -5.57
C GLU A 342 -32.04 26.01 -4.26
N CYS A 343 -31.20 24.97 -4.12
CA CYS A 343 -31.14 24.15 -2.90
C CYS A 343 -30.65 24.93 -1.69
N VAL A 344 -29.64 25.80 -1.86
CA VAL A 344 -29.13 26.66 -0.78
C VAL A 344 -30.10 27.82 -0.49
N GLY A 345 -31.06 28.10 -1.37
CA GLY A 345 -32.16 29.04 -1.13
C GLY A 345 -33.36 28.43 -0.39
N LYS A 346 -33.54 27.11 -0.40
CA LYS A 346 -34.76 26.47 0.11
C LYS A 346 -34.62 25.69 1.41
N ASP A 347 -33.46 25.14 1.77
CA ASP A 347 -33.39 24.28 2.97
C ASP A 347 -32.07 24.37 3.75
N GLN A 348 -32.19 24.72 5.04
CA GLN A 348 -31.25 24.28 6.08
C GLN A 348 -31.31 22.75 6.15
N PRO A 349 -30.19 22.00 5.98
CA PRO A 349 -30.22 20.56 6.15
C PRO A 349 -30.41 20.23 7.64
N SER A 350 -31.58 19.69 7.98
CA SER A 350 -31.89 19.05 9.27
C SER A 350 -31.31 17.64 9.33
#